data_AF-A0AA38KP40-F1
#
_entry.id   AF-A0AA38KP40-F1
#
_cell.length_a   1.000
_cell.length_b   1.000
_cell.length_c   1.000
_cell.angle_alpha   90.00
_cell.angle_beta   90.00
_cell.angle_gamma   90.00
#
_symmetry.space_group_name_H-M   'P 1'
#
loop_
_entity.id
_entity.type
_entity.pdbx_description
1 polymer ?
#
loop_
_entity_poly.entity_id
_entity_poly.type
_entity_poly.pdbx_seq_one_letter_code
_entity_poly.pdbx_strand_id
1 'polypeptide(L)'
;MFSAKMAALSGGYSRRAYIFFLARSEDYVKGIVALTKGLRKVKSLYPLVVAILPDVPEDHRLQLRNQGCIVREIEPIHPPDNQVQFSMAYYVLNYSKLRIWEFEEYRKMVYLDADIQ
;
A
#
# COMPACT_ATOMS: atom_id res chain seq x y z
N MET A 1 17.61 27.97 3.40
CA MET A 1 18.24 26.65 3.56
C MET A 1 17.75 26.06 4.88
N PHE A 2 16.60 25.37 4.89
CA PHE A 2 16.07 24.75 6.10
C PHE A 2 16.22 23.23 5.98
N SER A 3 17.30 22.71 6.57
CA SER A 3 17.52 21.28 6.74
C SER A 3 17.09 20.91 8.15
N ALA A 4 15.85 20.46 8.31
CA ALA A 4 15.43 19.77 9.51
C ALA A 4 15.74 18.29 9.31
N LYS A 5 16.87 17.88 9.91
CA LYS A 5 17.22 16.50 10.25
C LYS A 5 15.95 15.78 10.75
N MET A 6 15.32 14.94 9.93
CA MET A 6 14.32 13.98 10.42
C MET A 6 15.08 12.94 11.23
N ALA A 7 15.21 13.22 12.53
CA ALA A 7 15.80 12.34 13.50
C ALA A 7 15.14 10.96 13.39
N ALA A 8 16.00 9.94 13.36
CA ALA A 8 15.65 8.55 13.32
C ALA A 8 14.63 8.20 14.42
N LEU A 9 13.43 7.75 14.01
CA LEU A 9 12.53 7.02 14.89
C LEU A 9 12.86 5.53 14.77
N SER A 10 13.91 5.12 15.48
CA SER A 10 14.19 3.74 15.86
C SER A 10 13.57 3.47 17.24
N GLY A 11 12.45 2.76 17.26
CA GLY A 11 11.77 2.29 18.47
C GLY A 11 10.58 1.43 18.04
N GLY A 12 10.58 0.15 18.43
CA GLY A 12 9.64 -0.88 17.98
C GLY A 12 8.16 -0.48 18.03
N TYR A 13 7.40 -0.97 17.05
CA TYR A 13 5.93 -0.81 16.93
C TYR A 13 5.39 0.58 17.28
N SER A 14 5.89 1.65 16.64
CA SER A 14 5.42 3.02 16.92
C SER A 14 4.76 3.73 15.73
N ARG A 15 4.83 3.16 14.51
CA ARG A 15 4.31 3.85 13.32
C ARG A 15 2.86 3.47 13.05
N ARG A 16 2.07 4.44 12.57
CA ARG A 16 0.69 4.25 12.09
C ARG A 16 0.65 4.67 10.63
N ALA A 17 -0.10 3.97 9.81
CA ALA A 17 -0.21 4.28 8.38
C ALA A 17 -1.60 4.00 7.84
N TYR A 18 -1.95 4.74 6.79
CA TYR A 18 -2.99 4.32 5.86
C TYR A 18 -2.35 3.37 4.84
N ILE A 19 -3.04 2.28 4.53
CA ILE A 19 -2.56 1.29 3.56
C ILE A 19 -3.55 1.24 2.40
N PHE A 20 -3.00 1.15 1.19
CA PHE A 20 -3.74 0.90 -0.03
C PHE A 20 -3.06 -0.24 -0.80
N PHE A 21 -3.84 -1.09 -1.46
CA PHE A 21 -3.31 -2.14 -2.33
C PHE A 21 -3.58 -1.81 -3.80
N LEU A 22 -2.55 -1.90 -4.64
CA LEU A 22 -2.65 -1.67 -6.08
C LEU A 22 -2.04 -2.88 -6.81
N ALA A 23 -2.81 -3.48 -7.70
CA ALA A 23 -2.34 -4.50 -8.62
C ALA A 23 -2.42 -3.96 -10.05
N ARG A 24 -1.75 -4.60 -11.02
CA ARG A 24 -1.96 -4.38 -12.46
C ARG A 24 -1.71 -2.95 -12.98
N SER A 25 -1.72 -2.83 -14.31
CA SER A 25 -1.50 -1.59 -15.05
C SER A 25 -2.73 -0.69 -15.12
N GLU A 26 -3.93 -1.24 -15.33
CA GLU A 26 -5.13 -0.43 -15.60
C GLU A 26 -5.83 0.11 -14.35
N ASP A 27 -5.28 -0.19 -13.17
CA ASP A 27 -5.97 0.03 -11.90
C ASP A 27 -5.79 1.45 -11.32
N TYR A 28 -6.57 1.68 -10.27
CA TYR A 28 -6.96 2.88 -9.52
C TYR A 28 -5.88 3.89 -9.06
N VAL A 29 -4.80 4.11 -9.81
CA VAL A 29 -3.79 5.14 -9.51
C VAL A 29 -4.44 6.51 -9.28
N LYS A 30 -5.45 6.86 -10.09
CA LYS A 30 -6.23 8.10 -9.91
C LYS A 30 -6.92 8.17 -8.54
N GLY A 31 -7.46 7.05 -8.05
CA GLY A 31 -8.06 6.95 -6.71
C GLY A 31 -7.05 7.20 -5.60
N ILE A 32 -5.86 6.60 -5.70
CA ILE A 32 -4.77 6.82 -4.73
C ILE A 32 -4.30 8.27 -4.75
N VAL A 33 -4.17 8.88 -5.93
CA VAL A 33 -3.80 10.29 -6.06
C VAL A 33 -4.86 11.19 -5.41
N ALA A 34 -6.15 10.90 -5.61
CA ALA A 34 -7.25 11.63 -4.97
C ALA A 34 -7.22 11.47 -3.44
N LEU A 35 -7.05 10.25 -2.94
CA LEU A 35 -6.92 9.95 -1.52
C LEU A 35 -5.73 10.68 -0.89
N THR A 36 -4.57 10.63 -1.53
CA THR A 36 -3.34 11.32 -1.06
C THR A 36 -3.58 12.82 -0.95
N LYS A 37 -4.23 13.43 -1.95
CA LYS A 37 -4.62 14.84 -1.92
C LYS A 37 -5.61 15.13 -0.79
N GLY A 38 -6.58 14.24 -0.55
CA GLY A 38 -7.54 14.32 0.54
C GLY A 38 -6.88 14.30 1.92
N LEU A 39 -6.02 13.31 2.18
CA LEU A 39 -5.24 13.18 3.41
C LEU A 39 -4.37 14.41 3.67
N ARG A 40 -3.75 14.97 2.61
CA ARG A 40 -2.97 16.21 2.71
C ARG A 40 -3.85 17.43 3.03
N LYS A 41 -5.03 17.54 2.41
CA LYS A 41 -5.98 18.63 2.65
C LYS A 41 -6.42 18.69 4.12
N VAL A 42 -6.66 17.53 4.74
CA VAL A 42 -7.02 17.43 6.17
C VAL A 42 -5.81 17.42 7.10
N LYS A 43 -4.60 17.61 6.57
CA LYS A 43 -3.33 17.60 7.33
C LYS A 43 -3.16 16.31 8.15
N SER A 44 -3.45 15.17 7.53
CA SER A 44 -3.21 13.85 8.12
C SER A 44 -1.79 13.75 8.65
N LEU A 45 -1.65 13.22 9.87
CA LEU A 45 -0.36 12.99 10.52
C LEU A 45 0.31 11.69 10.04
N TYR A 46 -0.43 10.82 9.37
CA TYR A 46 0.04 9.47 9.02
C TYR A 46 0.29 9.35 7.51
N PRO A 47 1.37 8.67 7.11
CA PRO A 47 1.68 8.44 5.70
C PRO A 47 0.67 7.49 5.05
N LEU A 48 0.60 7.58 3.72
CA LEU A 48 -0.04 6.57 2.88
C LEU A 48 1.03 5.62 2.33
N VAL A 49 0.90 4.34 2.66
CA VAL A 49 1.71 3.26 2.10
C VAL A 49 0.88 2.57 1.04
N VAL A 50 1.45 2.40 -0.15
CA VAL A 50 0.82 1.68 -1.25
C VAL A 50 1.57 0.37 -1.44
N ALA A 51 0.93 -0.74 -1.07
CA ALA A 51 1.39 -2.08 -1.36
C ALA A 51 1.11 -2.39 -2.83
N ILE A 52 2.14 -2.76 -3.58
CA ILE A 52 2.03 -3.01 -5.03
C ILE A 52 2.51 -4.40 -5.40
N LEU A 53 1.90 -4.97 -6.44
CA LEU A 53 2.43 -6.17 -7.09
C LEU A 53 3.53 -5.82 -8.12
N PRO A 54 4.41 -6.78 -8.49
CA PRO A 54 5.48 -6.56 -9.45
C PRO A 54 5.00 -6.13 -10.85
N ASP A 55 3.75 -6.43 -11.20
CA ASP A 55 3.14 -6.13 -12.50
C ASP A 55 2.67 -4.67 -12.64
N VAL A 56 2.75 -3.85 -11.58
CA VAL A 56 2.45 -2.42 -11.65
C VAL A 56 3.55 -1.69 -12.43
N PRO A 57 3.24 -0.92 -13.49
CA PRO A 57 4.24 -0.19 -14.29
C PRO A 57 5.06 0.83 -13.49
N GLU A 58 6.34 1.00 -13.83
CA GLU A 58 7.23 1.95 -13.13
C GLU A 58 6.70 3.39 -13.18
N ASP A 59 6.10 3.82 -14.29
CA ASP A 59 5.51 5.15 -14.42
C ASP A 59 4.44 5.41 -13.34
N HIS A 60 3.63 4.40 -13.00
CA HIS A 60 2.64 4.49 -11.92
C HIS A 60 3.31 4.57 -10.55
N ARG A 61 4.38 3.80 -10.32
CA ARG A 61 5.16 3.84 -9.07
C ARG A 61 5.78 5.22 -8.88
N LEU A 62 6.35 5.79 -9.93
CA LEU A 62 6.94 7.13 -9.91
C LEU A 62 5.88 8.20 -9.63
N GLN A 63 4.71 8.11 -10.26
CA GLN A 63 3.59 9.00 -9.97
C GLN A 63 3.19 8.96 -8.49
N LEU A 64 3.08 7.77 -7.90
CA LEU A 64 2.74 7.60 -6.48
C LEU A 64 3.82 8.18 -5.55
N ARG A 65 5.10 7.90 -5.81
CA ARG A 65 6.22 8.48 -5.06
C ARG A 65 6.23 10.01 -5.15
N ASN A 66 5.96 10.57 -6.33
CA ASN A 66 5.86 12.01 -6.55
C ASN A 66 4.69 12.66 -5.80
N GLN A 67 3.62 11.92 -5.51
CA GLN A 67 2.55 12.40 -4.61
C GLN A 67 2.91 12.30 -3.12
N GLY A 68 4.07 11.73 -2.77
CA GLY A 68 4.52 11.52 -1.40
C GLY A 68 4.06 10.19 -0.78
N CYS A 69 3.60 9.25 -1.60
CA CYS A 69 3.27 7.90 -1.11
C CYS A 69 4.53 7.09 -0.85
N ILE A 70 4.49 6.23 0.17
CA ILE A 70 5.49 5.19 0.39
C ILE A 70 5.08 3.98 -0.45
N VAL A 71 5.80 3.70 -1.54
CA VAL A 71 5.52 2.55 -2.40
C VAL A 71 6.32 1.34 -1.93
N ARG A 72 5.63 0.26 -1.57
CA ARG A 72 6.21 -1.01 -1.10
C ARG A 72 5.76 -2.15 -2.01
N GLU A 73 6.71 -2.78 -2.68
CA GLU A 73 6.45 -3.98 -3.46
C GLU A 73 6.23 -5.18 -2.53
N ILE A 74 5.28 -6.05 -2.90
CA ILE A 74 4.95 -7.28 -2.19
C ILE A 74 4.83 -8.45 -3.17
N GLU A 75 5.20 -9.63 -2.69
CA GLU A 75 5.11 -10.86 -3.49
C GLU A 75 3.67 -11.37 -3.56
N PRO A 76 3.18 -11.76 -4.76
CA PRO A 76 1.85 -12.33 -4.90
C PRO A 76 1.70 -13.61 -4.08
N ILE A 77 0.50 -13.83 -3.54
CA ILE A 77 0.14 -15.07 -2.85
C ILE A 77 -0.63 -15.95 -3.84
N HIS A 78 0.03 -17.03 -4.24
CA HIS A 78 -0.58 -18.09 -5.05
C HIS A 78 -1.14 -19.19 -4.14
N PRO A 79 -2.35 -19.69 -4.44
CA PRO A 79 -2.84 -20.87 -3.76
C PRO A 79 -1.93 -22.08 -4.08
N PRO A 80 -1.80 -23.04 -3.16
CA PRO A 80 -1.06 -24.26 -3.42
C PRO A 80 -1.70 -25.08 -4.54
N ASP A 81 -0.91 -25.93 -5.20
CA ASP A 81 -1.36 -26.73 -6.36
C ASP A 81 -2.48 -27.74 -6.02
N ASN A 82 -2.63 -28.09 -4.74
CA ASN A 82 -3.70 -28.96 -4.31
C ASN A 82 -5.04 -28.21 -4.30
N GLN A 83 -6.06 -28.77 -4.98
CA GLN A 83 -7.41 -28.24 -4.92
C GLN A 83 -7.95 -28.33 -3.49
N VAL A 84 -7.92 -27.21 -2.79
CA VAL A 84 -8.67 -27.00 -1.55
C VAL A 84 -10.01 -26.39 -1.94
N GLN A 85 -11.11 -26.86 -1.34
CA GLN A 85 -12.49 -26.46 -1.69
C GLN A 85 -12.72 -24.93 -1.76
N PHE A 86 -11.92 -24.14 -1.04
CA PHE A 86 -12.03 -22.69 -0.94
C PHE A 86 -10.81 -21.92 -1.48
N SER A 87 -9.82 -22.62 -2.07
CA SER A 87 -8.59 -22.03 -2.57
C SER A 87 -8.60 -22.03 -4.10
N MET A 88 -8.89 -20.87 -4.69
CA MET A 88 -9.05 -20.75 -6.15
C MET A 88 -7.99 -19.83 -6.75
N ALA A 89 -7.37 -20.26 -7.84
CA ALA A 89 -6.30 -19.52 -8.53
C ALA A 89 -6.68 -18.10 -8.96
N TYR A 90 -7.96 -17.84 -9.26
CA TYR A 90 -8.41 -16.50 -9.65
C TYR A 90 -8.49 -15.51 -8.48
N TYR A 91 -8.39 -15.96 -7.22
CA TYR A 91 -8.38 -15.09 -6.04
C TYR A 91 -6.98 -14.59 -5.63
N VAL A 92 -5.95 -14.78 -6.46
CA VAL A 92 -4.57 -14.33 -6.18
C VAL A 92 -4.50 -12.87 -5.70
N LEU A 93 -5.27 -11.96 -6.28
CA LEU A 93 -5.28 -10.55 -5.82
C LEU A 93 -5.81 -10.41 -4.38
N ASN A 94 -6.85 -11.17 -4.02
CA ASN A 94 -7.43 -11.15 -2.68
C ASN A 94 -6.47 -11.76 -1.65
N TYR A 95 -5.82 -12.87 -2.01
CA TYR A 95 -4.81 -13.46 -1.14
C TYR A 95 -3.62 -12.52 -0.96
N SER A 96 -3.17 -11.88 -2.03
CA SER A 96 -2.02 -10.95 -1.99
C SER A 96 -2.28 -9.73 -1.10
N LYS A 97 -3.53 -9.27 -0.93
CA LYS A 97 -3.89 -8.23 0.06
C LYS A 97 -3.43 -8.61 1.48
N LEU A 98 -3.38 -9.91 1.81
CA LEU A 98 -2.97 -10.39 3.13
C LEU A 98 -1.49 -10.10 3.45
N ARG A 99 -0.63 -9.86 2.44
CA ARG A 99 0.78 -9.47 2.64
C ARG A 99 0.93 -8.18 3.46
N ILE A 100 -0.10 -7.33 3.49
CA ILE A 100 -0.10 -6.11 4.30
C ILE A 100 0.11 -6.42 5.79
N TRP A 101 -0.33 -7.59 6.29
CA TRP A 101 -0.10 -7.99 7.68
C TRP A 101 1.38 -8.23 8.01
N GLU A 102 2.26 -8.39 7.02
CA GLU A 102 3.71 -8.51 7.21
C GLU A 102 4.39 -7.15 7.41
N PHE A 103 3.64 -6.05 7.40
CA PHE A 103 4.18 -4.71 7.63
C PHE A 103 4.32 -4.44 9.14
N GLU A 104 5.11 -5.28 9.81
CA GLU A 104 5.28 -5.32 11.26
C GLU A 104 5.92 -4.04 11.83
N GLU A 105 6.48 -3.16 10.98
CA GLU A 105 6.96 -1.86 11.42
C GLU A 105 5.83 -0.91 11.88
N TYR A 106 4.57 -1.21 11.52
CA TYR A 106 3.39 -0.44 11.90
C TYR A 106 2.62 -1.11 13.05
N ARG A 107 2.36 -0.35 14.11
CA ARG A 107 1.52 -0.79 15.23
C ARG A 107 0.03 -0.82 14.89
N LYS A 108 -0.39 0.07 13.99
CA LYS A 108 -1.78 0.19 13.56
C LYS A 108 -1.81 0.62 12.10
N MET A 109 -2.57 -0.11 11.32
CA MET A 109 -2.84 0.18 9.92
C MET A 109 -4.32 0.40 9.71
N VAL A 110 -4.67 1.34 8.83
CA VAL A 110 -6.04 1.50 8.32
C VAL A 110 -5.99 1.21 6.83
N TYR A 111 -6.54 0.08 6.43
CA TYR A 111 -6.67 -0.27 5.01
C TYR A 111 -7.83 0.50 4.39
N LEU A 112 -7.60 1.08 3.21
CA LEU A 112 -8.58 1.81 2.42
C LEU A 112 -8.62 1.19 1.03
N ASP A 113 -9.77 0.65 0.63
CA ASP A 113 -9.92 0.03 -0.67
C ASP A 113 -10.24 1.07 -1.76
N ALA A 114 -9.97 0.70 -3.01
CA ALA A 114 -10.07 1.57 -4.17
C ALA A 114 -11.51 1.93 -4.57
N ASP A 115 -12.46 1.13 -4.09
CA ASP A 115 -13.90 1.20 -4.33
C ASP A 115 -14.67 1.89 -3.19
N ILE A 116 -13.97 2.65 -2.33
CA ILE A 116 -14.63 3.62 -1.44
C ILE A 116 -15.36 4.66 -2.31
N GLN A 117 -16.68 4.53 -2.38
CA GLN A 117 -17.62 5.52 -2.93
C GLN A 117 -17.97 6.58 -1.90
#